data_AF-A0AAV4ANY3-F1
#
_entry.id   AF-A0AAV4ANY3-F1
#
_cell.length_a   1.000
_cell.length_b   1.000
_cell.length_c   1.000
_cell.angle_alpha   90.00
_cell.angle_beta   90.00
_cell.angle_gamma   90.00
#
_symmetry.space_group_name_H-M   'P 1'
#
loop_
_entity.id
_entity.type
_entity.pdbx_description
1 polymer ?
#
loop_
_entity_poly.entity_id
_entity_poly.type
_entity_poly.pdbx_seq_one_letter_code
_entity_poly.pdbx_strand_id
1 'polypeptide(L)'
;MDVLGEDETRAAVASVHAAAAWLDTSEIRTDDSSVPFQSELFGDMYTFRTLDKPASKIGTCQGRLCCELEYAIQADTFSDNELFAIGAFDGLHVLEGTYYMQNCALVKCAEAMNKSSCGSLVFNSSTVFTKIALRGQFQTPYVYPQVILSDSEGHLQISKPGAWHFTGSAIETSHSFNGTVLNAILLGRDYTRDDASVGGNSGLHLVVLFLVLISGLLGIKLIT
;
A
#
# COMPACT_ATOMS: atom_id res chain seq x y z
N MET A 1 -61.71 -5.21 -12.22
CA MET A 1 -60.43 -5.91 -11.90
C MET A 1 -59.51 -5.42 -13.00
N ASP A 2 -58.99 -4.22 -12.78
CA ASP A 2 -58.45 -3.39 -13.85
C ASP A 2 -56.95 -3.28 -13.69
N VAL A 3 -56.31 -3.82 -14.72
CA VAL A 3 -54.94 -3.74 -15.17
C VAL A 3 -54.24 -2.46 -14.71
N LEU A 4 -53.22 -2.61 -13.87
CA LEU A 4 -52.26 -1.55 -13.56
C LEU A 4 -51.52 -1.20 -14.86
N GLY A 5 -51.70 0.04 -15.29
CA GLY A 5 -51.33 0.53 -16.61
C GLY A 5 -49.83 0.61 -16.85
N GLU A 6 -49.47 0.40 -18.11
CA GLU A 6 -48.14 0.44 -18.73
C GLU A 6 -47.38 1.78 -18.56
N ASP A 7 -47.94 2.74 -17.84
CA ASP A 7 -47.40 4.08 -17.61
C ASP A 7 -46.47 4.16 -16.37
N GLU A 8 -46.73 3.36 -15.32
CA GLU A 8 -45.82 3.25 -14.17
C GLU A 8 -44.50 2.53 -14.52
N THR A 9 -44.57 1.58 -15.46
CA THR A 9 -43.37 0.87 -15.96
C THR A 9 -42.49 1.78 -16.79
N ARG A 10 -43.07 2.73 -17.53
CA ARG A 10 -42.33 3.65 -18.40
C ARG A 10 -41.61 4.75 -17.60
N ALA A 11 -42.20 5.20 -16.50
CA ALA A 11 -41.56 6.09 -15.53
C ALA A 11 -40.39 5.40 -14.79
N ALA A 12 -40.54 4.13 -14.43
CA ALA A 12 -39.47 3.34 -13.82
C ALA A 12 -38.29 3.11 -14.78
N VAL A 13 -38.56 2.80 -16.05
CA VAL A 13 -37.51 2.56 -17.07
C VAL A 13 -36.80 3.86 -17.47
N ALA A 14 -37.49 5.02 -17.48
CA ALA A 14 -36.88 6.33 -17.70
C ALA A 14 -35.95 6.75 -16.53
N SER A 15 -36.30 6.37 -15.29
CA SER A 15 -35.44 6.60 -14.11
C SER A 15 -34.16 5.76 -14.15
N VAL A 16 -34.21 4.52 -14.63
CA VAL A 16 -33.03 3.67 -14.79
C VAL A 16 -32.10 4.18 -15.90
N HIS A 17 -32.63 4.75 -16.99
CA HIS A 17 -31.81 5.33 -18.05
C HIS A 17 -31.20 6.69 -17.70
N ALA A 18 -31.87 7.51 -16.87
CA ALA A 18 -31.31 8.77 -16.38
C ALA A 18 -30.21 8.56 -15.32
N ALA A 19 -30.23 7.45 -14.58
CA ALA A 19 -29.19 7.08 -13.61
C ALA A 19 -27.90 6.56 -14.29
N ALA A 20 -27.97 6.10 -15.54
CA ALA A 20 -26.82 5.61 -16.29
C ALA A 20 -26.01 6.72 -17.01
N ALA A 21 -26.48 7.97 -16.99
CA ALA A 21 -25.83 9.12 -17.63
C ALA A 21 -24.92 9.95 -16.71
N TRP A 22 -24.73 9.52 -15.45
CA TRP A 22 -23.84 10.17 -14.47
C TRP A 22 -22.61 9.33 -14.10
N LEU A 23 -22.41 8.17 -14.73
CA LEU A 23 -21.13 7.45 -14.70
C LEU A 23 -20.15 8.07 -15.72
N ASP A 24 -19.98 9.39 -15.65
CA ASP A 24 -18.75 10.04 -16.05
C ASP A 24 -18.07 10.43 -14.75
N THR A 25 -17.60 9.41 -14.03
CA THR A 25 -16.55 9.64 -13.03
C THR A 25 -15.42 10.26 -13.81
N SER A 26 -15.21 11.57 -13.65
CA SER A 26 -13.92 12.17 -13.95
C SER A 26 -12.87 11.22 -13.41
N GLU A 27 -12.17 10.51 -14.30
CA GLU A 27 -10.94 9.85 -13.93
C GLU A 27 -10.09 10.95 -13.31
N ILE A 28 -9.97 10.95 -11.99
CA ILE A 28 -8.94 11.74 -11.34
C ILE A 28 -7.65 11.06 -11.78
N ARG A 29 -7.10 11.52 -12.90
CA ARG A 29 -5.96 10.92 -13.59
C ARG A 29 -4.83 10.73 -12.59
N THR A 30 -4.57 9.49 -12.23
CA THR A 30 -3.35 9.13 -11.51
C THR A 30 -2.18 9.36 -12.45
N ASP A 31 -1.18 10.05 -11.95
CA ASP A 31 0.07 10.33 -12.63
C ASP A 31 0.92 9.05 -12.66
N ASP A 32 0.91 8.39 -13.81
CA ASP A 32 1.62 7.13 -14.04
C ASP A 32 3.06 7.34 -14.57
N SER A 33 3.58 8.58 -14.50
CA SER A 33 4.85 8.92 -15.15
C SER A 33 6.08 8.25 -14.52
N SER A 34 6.04 7.95 -13.21
CA SER A 34 7.16 7.33 -12.51
C SER A 34 7.10 5.81 -12.63
N VAL A 35 8.16 5.16 -13.14
CA VAL A 35 8.21 3.70 -13.32
C VAL A 35 8.25 2.97 -11.98
N PRO A 36 7.41 1.92 -11.76
CA PRO A 36 7.49 1.08 -10.56
C PRO A 36 8.86 0.42 -10.38
N PHE A 37 9.28 0.27 -9.13
CA PHE A 37 10.49 -0.46 -8.76
C PHE A 37 10.26 -1.27 -7.49
N GLN A 38 11.11 -2.27 -7.25
CA GLN A 38 11.07 -3.10 -6.05
C GLN A 38 12.13 -2.62 -5.06
N SER A 39 11.78 -2.54 -3.78
CA SER A 39 12.71 -2.27 -2.69
C SER A 39 12.22 -2.93 -1.40
N GLU A 40 13.17 -3.29 -0.54
CA GLU A 40 12.86 -3.97 0.72
C GLU A 40 12.50 -2.96 1.82
N LEU A 41 11.43 -3.25 2.57
CA LEU A 41 11.07 -2.55 3.80
C LEU A 41 10.84 -3.62 4.86
N PHE A 42 11.74 -3.66 5.86
CA PHE A 42 11.70 -4.62 6.96
C PHE A 42 11.58 -6.09 6.50
N GLY A 43 12.42 -6.52 5.55
CA GLY A 43 12.42 -7.91 5.04
C GLY A 43 11.31 -8.24 4.03
N ASP A 44 10.40 -7.32 3.75
CA ASP A 44 9.32 -7.49 2.77
C ASP A 44 9.62 -6.70 1.49
N MET A 45 9.38 -7.30 0.32
CA MET A 45 9.62 -6.67 -0.97
C MET A 45 8.37 -5.89 -1.45
N TYR A 46 8.46 -4.56 -1.44
CA TYR A 46 7.38 -3.65 -1.82
C TYR A 46 7.50 -3.20 -3.27
N THR A 47 6.35 -2.90 -3.88
CA THR A 47 6.27 -2.22 -5.18
C THR A 47 6.12 -0.72 -4.99
N PHE A 48 7.21 0.01 -5.20
CA PHE A 48 7.30 1.46 -5.01
C PHE A 48 7.21 2.26 -6.31
N ARG A 49 6.82 3.53 -6.19
CA ARG A 49 6.92 4.58 -7.21
C ARG A 49 7.41 5.88 -6.60
N THR A 50 8.26 6.61 -7.30
CA THR A 50 8.87 7.86 -6.82
C THR A 50 7.91 9.04 -6.93
N LEU A 51 8.03 10.00 -6.02
CA LEU A 51 7.31 11.27 -6.08
C LEU A 51 8.19 12.29 -6.82
N ASP A 52 8.03 12.36 -8.15
CA ASP A 52 8.89 13.18 -9.01
C ASP A 52 8.41 14.64 -9.17
N LYS A 53 7.31 15.01 -8.50
CA LYS A 53 6.65 16.32 -8.59
C LYS A 53 6.36 16.87 -7.20
N PRO A 54 6.28 18.20 -7.01
CA PRO A 54 5.93 18.80 -5.73
C PRO A 54 4.47 18.56 -5.33
N ALA A 55 3.57 18.27 -6.28
CA ALA A 55 2.20 17.88 -6.00
C ALA A 55 1.69 16.97 -7.12
N SER A 56 1.01 15.88 -6.75
CA SER A 56 0.43 14.94 -7.70
C SER A 56 -0.59 14.02 -7.01
N LYS A 57 -1.36 13.28 -7.82
CA LYS A 57 -2.08 12.07 -7.40
C LYS A 57 -1.42 10.89 -8.07
N ILE A 58 -0.89 9.94 -7.32
CA ILE A 58 -0.13 8.77 -7.81
C ILE A 58 -0.67 7.49 -7.18
N GLY A 59 -0.52 6.36 -7.87
CA GLY A 59 -0.91 5.05 -7.33
C GLY A 59 0.08 3.93 -7.67
N THR A 60 0.12 2.91 -6.82
CA THR A 60 0.91 1.68 -7.02
C THR A 60 0.13 0.48 -6.51
N CYS A 61 0.34 -0.68 -7.10
CA CYS A 61 -0.35 -1.91 -6.70
C CYS A 61 0.64 -3.06 -6.52
N GLN A 62 0.35 -3.93 -5.56
CA GLN A 62 1.01 -5.22 -5.40
C GLN A 62 -0.03 -6.27 -5.01
N GLY A 63 -0.05 -7.40 -5.73
CA GLY A 63 -1.07 -8.42 -5.54
C GLY A 63 -2.48 -7.84 -5.74
N ARG A 64 -3.29 -7.91 -4.69
CA ARG A 64 -4.68 -7.42 -4.67
C ARG A 64 -4.81 -6.02 -4.05
N LEU A 65 -3.74 -5.49 -3.45
CA LEU A 65 -3.74 -4.16 -2.87
C LEU A 65 -3.30 -3.12 -3.91
N CYS A 66 -4.13 -2.09 -4.09
CA CYS A 66 -3.75 -0.85 -4.75
C CYS A 66 -3.79 0.30 -3.74
N CYS A 67 -2.77 1.13 -3.78
CA CYS A 67 -2.57 2.27 -2.92
C CYS A 67 -2.57 3.54 -3.75
N GLU A 68 -3.28 4.56 -3.29
CA GLU A 68 -3.30 5.89 -3.90
C GLU A 68 -2.76 6.91 -2.90
N LEU A 69 -2.00 7.88 -3.41
CA LEU A 69 -1.52 9.03 -2.67
C LEU A 69 -1.84 10.28 -3.47
N GLU A 70 -2.62 11.19 -2.88
CA GLU A 70 -2.66 12.58 -3.30
C GLU A 70 -1.84 13.41 -2.32
N TYR A 71 -0.89 14.21 -2.81
CA TYR A 71 0.02 14.95 -1.95
C TYR A 71 0.37 16.33 -2.49
N ALA A 72 0.82 17.20 -1.58
CA ALA A 72 1.44 18.48 -1.90
C ALA A 72 2.60 18.75 -0.94
N ILE A 73 3.70 19.24 -1.51
CA ILE A 73 4.94 19.61 -0.84
C ILE A 73 5.11 21.13 -0.95
N GLN A 74 5.63 21.75 0.11
CA GLN A 74 5.96 23.16 0.13
C GLN A 74 7.07 23.44 -0.90
N ALA A 75 6.83 24.34 -1.85
CA ALA A 75 7.63 24.47 -3.07
C ALA A 75 9.13 24.73 -2.84
N ASP A 76 9.49 25.46 -1.79
CA ASP A 76 10.88 25.77 -1.40
C ASP A 76 11.59 24.61 -0.69
N THR A 77 10.87 23.57 -0.29
CA THR A 77 11.41 22.36 0.37
C THR A 77 11.49 21.15 -0.57
N PHE A 78 10.86 21.22 -1.74
CA PHE A 78 11.00 20.19 -2.78
C PHE A 78 12.40 20.27 -3.39
N SER A 79 13.20 19.21 -3.21
CA SER A 79 14.62 19.20 -3.56
C SER A 79 15.06 17.82 -4.02
N ASP A 80 15.98 17.78 -4.99
CA ASP A 80 16.63 16.55 -5.47
C ASP A 80 17.57 15.90 -4.43
N ASN A 81 17.71 16.49 -3.24
CA ASN A 81 18.49 15.95 -2.12
C ASN A 81 17.69 14.97 -1.24
N GLU A 82 16.37 14.89 -1.41
CA GLU A 82 15.54 13.90 -0.73
C GLU A 82 14.67 13.17 -1.74
N LEU A 83 14.54 11.85 -1.56
CA LEU A 83 13.67 11.03 -2.38
C LEU A 83 12.53 10.48 -1.53
N PHE A 84 11.32 10.57 -2.07
CA PHE A 84 10.12 9.98 -1.48
C PHE A 84 9.48 8.99 -2.45
N ALA A 85 8.83 7.97 -1.90
CA ALA A 85 8.11 6.97 -2.68
C ALA A 85 6.80 6.55 -2.02
N ILE A 86 5.80 6.22 -2.86
CA ILE A 86 4.61 5.47 -2.45
C ILE A 86 4.84 3.98 -2.74
N GLY A 87 4.52 3.11 -1.79
CA GLY A 87 4.65 1.67 -1.87
C GLY A 87 3.35 0.94 -1.54
N ALA A 88 3.17 -0.21 -2.17
CA ALA A 88 2.17 -1.21 -1.81
C ALA A 88 2.88 -2.52 -1.46
N PHE A 89 2.31 -3.27 -0.52
CA PHE A 89 2.67 -4.65 -0.21
C PHE A 89 1.41 -5.47 0.07
N ASP A 90 1.35 -6.69 -0.44
CA ASP A 90 0.28 -7.67 -0.19
C ASP A 90 0.93 -9.06 -0.10
N GLY A 91 1.26 -9.51 1.11
CA GLY A 91 2.04 -10.72 1.27
C GLY A 91 2.23 -11.18 2.72
N LEU A 92 2.83 -12.36 2.84
CA LEU A 92 3.19 -12.97 4.13
C LEU A 92 4.56 -12.48 4.57
N HIS A 93 4.61 -11.79 5.70
CA HIS A 93 5.86 -11.43 6.38
C HIS A 93 6.39 -12.64 7.14
N VAL A 94 7.71 -12.85 7.13
CA VAL A 94 8.37 -14.02 7.75
C VAL A 94 9.58 -13.68 8.62
N LEU A 95 10.01 -12.41 8.66
CA LEU A 95 11.16 -11.98 9.47
C LEU A 95 10.70 -11.78 10.92
N GLU A 96 11.35 -12.41 11.90
CA GLU A 96 10.99 -12.23 13.33
C GLU A 96 9.51 -12.54 13.68
N GLY A 97 8.79 -13.26 12.80
CA GLY A 97 7.39 -13.67 12.98
C GLY A 97 6.73 -14.03 11.65
N THR A 98 5.59 -14.71 11.67
CA THR A 98 4.85 -15.08 10.45
C THR A 98 3.45 -14.50 10.48
N TYR A 99 3.16 -13.56 9.57
CA TYR A 99 1.90 -12.82 9.58
C TYR A 99 1.62 -12.09 8.26
N TYR A 100 0.39 -12.13 7.76
CA TYR A 100 0.02 -11.63 6.43
C TYR A 100 -0.43 -10.17 6.45
N MET A 101 0.25 -9.30 5.70
CA MET A 101 0.01 -7.86 5.69
C MET A 101 -0.42 -7.35 4.32
N GLN A 102 -1.25 -6.30 4.36
CA GLN A 102 -1.51 -5.41 3.25
C GLN A 102 -1.12 -4.00 3.68
N ASN A 103 -0.10 -3.40 3.06
CA ASN A 103 0.42 -2.11 3.51
C ASN A 103 0.45 -1.10 2.36
N CYS A 104 -0.06 0.11 2.62
CA CYS A 104 0.21 1.29 1.79
C CYS A 104 1.16 2.20 2.54
N ALA A 105 2.27 2.61 1.93
CA ALA A 105 3.31 3.37 2.60
C ALA A 105 3.80 4.54 1.75
N LEU A 106 3.73 5.76 2.27
CA LEU A 106 4.57 6.88 1.85
C LEU A 106 5.85 6.83 2.69
N VAL A 107 7.01 6.79 2.06
CA VAL A 107 8.31 6.72 2.77
C VAL A 107 9.30 7.73 2.20
N LYS A 108 10.13 8.29 3.08
CA LYS A 108 11.42 8.88 2.72
C LYS A 108 12.43 7.75 2.49
N CYS A 109 13.17 7.84 1.40
CA CYS A 109 14.28 6.94 1.11
C CYS A 109 15.57 7.45 1.80
N ALA A 110 16.47 6.55 2.19
CA ALA A 110 17.68 6.97 2.92
C ALA A 110 18.68 7.73 2.05
N GLU A 111 18.68 7.50 0.74
CA GLU A 111 19.58 8.11 -0.24
C GLU A 111 18.79 8.67 -1.43
N ALA A 112 19.03 9.93 -1.78
CA ALA A 112 18.30 10.63 -2.85
C ALA A 112 18.45 9.98 -4.23
N MET A 113 19.63 9.42 -4.51
CA MET A 113 19.98 8.87 -5.84
C MET A 113 19.89 7.34 -5.91
N ASN A 114 19.44 6.68 -4.83
CA ASN A 114 19.38 5.22 -4.75
C ASN A 114 17.99 4.76 -4.33
N LYS A 115 17.18 4.35 -5.32
CA LYS A 115 15.81 3.85 -5.12
C LYS A 115 15.75 2.61 -4.21
N SER A 116 16.80 1.79 -4.17
CA SER A 116 16.87 0.62 -3.29
C SER A 116 17.03 1.00 -1.81
N SER A 117 17.24 2.27 -1.49
CA SER A 117 17.25 2.78 -0.13
C SER A 117 15.84 3.10 0.41
N CYS A 118 14.81 3.05 -0.43
CA CYS A 118 13.42 3.25 -0.01
C CYS A 118 12.97 2.04 0.84
N GLY A 119 12.69 2.27 2.12
CA GLY A 119 12.43 1.21 3.12
C GLY A 119 13.57 1.01 4.11
N SER A 120 14.73 1.63 3.90
CA SER A 120 15.80 1.73 4.90
C SER A 120 15.45 2.70 6.03
N LEU A 121 16.15 2.56 7.17
CA LEU A 121 15.97 3.44 8.32
C LEU A 121 16.34 4.91 8.00
N VAL A 122 15.46 5.83 8.42
CA VAL A 122 15.63 7.28 8.27
C VAL A 122 15.20 7.99 9.55
N PHE A 123 15.88 9.08 9.90
CA PHE A 123 15.63 9.82 11.15
C PHE A 123 15.32 11.30 10.94
N ASN A 124 15.63 11.86 9.77
CA ASN A 124 15.42 13.26 9.45
C ASN A 124 14.76 13.42 8.08
N SER A 125 14.09 14.55 7.87
CA SER A 125 13.62 15.04 6.59
C SER A 125 13.65 16.57 6.59
N SER A 126 13.92 17.16 5.43
CA SER A 126 13.77 18.60 5.17
C SER A 126 12.54 18.92 4.30
N THR A 127 11.98 17.92 3.61
CA THR A 127 10.81 18.06 2.75
C THR A 127 9.53 18.25 3.57
N VAL A 128 8.88 19.39 3.40
CA VAL A 128 7.65 19.73 4.12
C VAL A 128 6.43 19.36 3.29
N PHE A 129 5.63 18.41 3.77
CA PHE A 129 4.32 18.09 3.20
C PHE A 129 3.26 19.01 3.79
N THR A 130 2.40 19.57 2.93
CA THR A 130 1.22 20.36 3.30
C THR A 130 -0.08 19.60 3.09
N LYS A 131 -0.05 18.54 2.27
CA LYS A 131 -1.18 17.63 2.07
C LYS A 131 -0.68 16.20 1.91
N ILE A 132 -1.31 15.27 2.62
CA ILE A 132 -1.23 13.82 2.40
C ILE A 132 -2.65 13.26 2.47
N ALA A 133 -3.08 12.60 1.40
CA ALA A 133 -4.24 11.74 1.37
C ALA A 133 -3.81 10.36 0.84
N LEU A 134 -3.46 9.46 1.76
CA LEU A 134 -3.03 8.09 1.47
C LEU A 134 -4.23 7.16 1.63
N ARG A 135 -4.52 6.33 0.63
CA ARG A 135 -5.68 5.43 0.60
C ARG A 135 -5.29 4.05 0.11
N GLY A 136 -6.01 3.01 0.53
CA GLY A 136 -5.80 1.64 0.04
C GLY A 136 -7.08 0.82 -0.05
N GLN A 137 -7.14 -0.09 -1.02
CA GLN A 137 -8.22 -1.07 -1.15
C GLN A 137 -7.95 -2.34 -0.31
N PHE A 138 -7.95 -2.19 1.02
CA PHE A 138 -7.67 -3.31 1.92
C PHE A 138 -8.76 -4.39 1.85
N GLN A 139 -8.33 -5.65 1.92
CA GLN A 139 -9.21 -6.82 1.98
C GLN A 139 -9.50 -7.26 3.43
N THR A 140 -9.14 -6.42 4.39
CA THR A 140 -9.30 -6.61 5.82
C THR A 140 -9.87 -5.34 6.43
N PRO A 141 -10.75 -5.43 7.45
CA PRO A 141 -11.18 -4.27 8.21
C PRO A 141 -10.14 -3.80 9.24
N TYR A 142 -9.09 -4.59 9.49
CA TYR A 142 -8.08 -4.30 10.51
C TYR A 142 -6.93 -3.50 9.91
N VAL A 143 -7.12 -2.18 9.83
CA VAL A 143 -6.14 -1.24 9.28
C VAL A 143 -5.72 -0.24 10.36
N TYR A 144 -4.41 -0.10 10.53
CA TYR A 144 -3.79 0.73 11.56
C TYR A 144 -3.02 1.88 10.90
N PRO A 145 -3.42 3.14 11.11
CA PRO A 145 -2.75 4.30 10.52
C PRO A 145 -1.53 4.74 11.34
N GLN A 146 -0.51 5.25 10.66
CA GLN A 146 0.69 5.83 11.23
C GLN A 146 1.13 7.05 10.41
N VAL A 147 1.53 8.13 11.09
CA VAL A 147 2.19 9.29 10.48
C VAL A 147 3.34 9.74 11.37
N ILE A 148 4.57 9.54 10.89
CA ILE A 148 5.81 9.86 11.59
C ILE A 148 6.52 11.01 10.90
N LEU A 149 6.93 11.98 11.70
CA LEU A 149 7.63 13.19 11.29
C LEU A 149 9.04 13.19 11.90
N SER A 150 9.91 14.06 11.40
CA SER A 150 11.09 14.53 12.12
C SER A 150 10.88 15.98 12.55
N ASP A 151 11.47 16.43 13.65
CA ASP A 151 11.59 17.86 13.93
C ASP A 151 12.84 18.47 13.25
N SER A 152 13.06 19.78 13.46
CA SER A 152 14.20 20.51 12.92
C SER A 152 15.56 20.05 13.47
N GLU A 153 15.56 19.32 14.58
CA GLU A 153 16.78 18.75 15.19
C GLU A 153 17.01 17.30 14.76
N GLY A 154 16.10 16.72 13.97
CA GLY A 154 16.18 15.34 13.48
C GLY A 154 15.69 14.32 14.49
N HIS A 155 14.90 14.70 15.49
CA HIS A 155 14.25 13.74 16.39
C HIS A 155 12.94 13.23 15.79
N LEU A 156 12.63 11.96 16.06
CA LEU A 156 11.37 11.33 15.67
C LEU A 156 10.20 11.96 16.43
N GLN A 157 9.15 12.31 15.70
CA GLN A 157 7.92 12.89 16.25
C GLN A 157 6.69 12.15 15.70
N ILE A 158 5.76 11.82 16.59
CA ILE A 158 4.42 11.37 16.16
C ILE A 158 3.62 12.61 15.77
N SER A 159 2.90 12.55 14.65
CA SER A 159 2.06 13.66 14.21
C SER A 159 1.02 14.04 15.27
N LYS A 160 0.80 15.35 15.46
CA LYS A 160 -0.04 15.89 16.53
C LYS A 160 -1.50 15.45 16.38
N PRO A 161 -2.24 15.23 17.50
CA PRO A 161 -3.68 15.00 17.44
C PRO A 161 -4.40 16.08 16.63
N GLY A 162 -5.34 15.66 15.75
CA GLY A 162 -6.10 16.57 14.88
C GLY A 162 -5.36 17.08 13.64
N ALA A 163 -4.09 16.72 13.45
CA ALA A 163 -3.35 17.06 12.23
C ALA A 163 -3.74 16.17 11.03
N TRP A 164 -4.41 15.05 11.28
CA TRP A 164 -4.91 14.12 10.28
C TRP A 164 -6.09 13.32 10.86
N HIS A 165 -6.88 12.71 9.97
CA HIS A 165 -7.97 11.79 10.32
C HIS A 165 -7.85 10.48 9.57
N PHE A 166 -8.50 9.44 10.12
CA PHE A 166 -8.53 8.09 9.56
C PHE A 166 -9.97 7.66 9.30
N THR A 167 -10.23 7.10 8.11
CA THR A 167 -11.57 6.67 7.69
C THR A 167 -11.64 5.17 7.41
N GLY A 168 -10.88 4.36 8.14
CA GLY A 168 -10.84 2.89 7.97
C GLY A 168 -9.85 2.42 6.91
N SER A 169 -9.72 3.14 5.80
CA SER A 169 -8.81 2.78 4.69
C SER A 169 -8.03 3.96 4.11
N ALA A 170 -8.09 5.11 4.78
CA ALA A 170 -7.43 6.33 4.34
C ALA A 170 -6.88 7.14 5.51
N ILE A 171 -5.70 7.73 5.32
CA ILE A 171 -5.16 8.84 6.12
C ILE A 171 -5.35 10.10 5.29
N GLU A 172 -5.91 11.14 5.91
CA GLU A 172 -6.05 12.45 5.29
C GLU A 172 -5.60 13.54 6.27
N THR A 173 -4.67 14.37 5.85
CA THR A 173 -4.18 15.49 6.65
C THR A 173 -5.18 16.64 6.67
N SER A 174 -5.24 17.37 7.79
CA SER A 174 -6.03 18.59 7.88
C SER A 174 -5.42 19.71 7.03
N HIS A 175 -6.22 20.74 6.73
CA HIS A 175 -5.78 21.89 5.92
C HIS A 175 -4.60 22.68 6.52
N SER A 176 -4.39 22.59 7.84
CA SER A 176 -3.30 23.23 8.55
C SER A 176 -2.08 22.33 8.72
N PHE A 177 -2.09 21.13 8.13
CA PHE A 177 -0.96 20.22 8.22
C PHE A 177 0.26 20.82 7.54
N ASN A 178 1.38 20.76 8.25
CA ASN A 178 2.69 21.13 7.76
C ASN A 178 3.68 20.29 8.55
N GLY A 179 4.42 19.41 7.89
CA GLY A 179 5.35 18.53 8.56
C GLY A 179 6.42 17.94 7.66
N THR A 180 7.62 17.81 8.22
CA THR A 180 8.76 17.06 7.67
C THR A 180 8.51 15.57 7.88
N VAL A 181 7.92 14.93 6.88
CA VAL A 181 7.41 13.55 6.98
C VAL A 181 8.53 12.55 6.75
N LEU A 182 8.63 11.54 7.61
CA LEU A 182 9.49 10.37 7.39
C LEU A 182 8.71 9.24 6.74
N ASN A 183 7.50 8.98 7.25
CA ASN A 183 6.57 8.04 6.63
C ASN A 183 5.12 8.32 7.04
N ALA A 184 4.21 7.91 6.17
CA ALA A 184 2.80 7.71 6.49
C ALA A 184 2.38 6.32 6.00
N ILE A 185 1.83 5.49 6.88
CA ILE A 185 1.56 4.07 6.60
C ILE A 185 0.13 3.72 7.01
N LEU A 186 -0.56 3.00 6.14
CA LEU A 186 -1.77 2.24 6.46
C LEU A 186 -1.39 0.77 6.50
N LEU A 187 -1.30 0.21 7.72
CA LEU A 187 -0.90 -1.17 7.95
C LEU A 187 -2.15 -2.04 8.12
N GLY A 188 -2.45 -2.88 7.13
CA GLY A 188 -3.56 -3.83 7.13
C GLY A 188 -3.12 -5.21 7.58
N ARG A 189 -3.79 -5.77 8.59
CA ARG A 189 -3.55 -7.14 9.07
C ARG A 189 -4.66 -8.07 8.60
N ASP A 190 -4.29 -9.14 7.91
CA ASP A 190 -5.24 -10.21 7.59
C ASP A 190 -4.90 -11.48 8.36
N TYR A 191 -5.44 -11.58 9.56
CA TYR A 191 -5.25 -12.70 10.46
C TYR A 191 -5.71 -14.04 9.87
N THR A 192 -6.63 -14.04 8.91
CA THR A 192 -7.12 -15.28 8.27
C THR A 192 -6.09 -15.86 7.29
N ARG A 193 -5.10 -15.06 6.89
CA ARG A 193 -4.04 -15.42 5.95
C ARG A 193 -2.67 -15.61 6.61
N ASP A 194 -2.56 -15.51 7.94
CA ASP A 194 -1.29 -15.76 8.65
C ASP A 194 -0.79 -17.19 8.42
N ASP A 195 -1.71 -18.15 8.38
CA ASP A 195 -1.46 -19.56 8.09
C ASP A 195 -1.58 -19.90 6.61
N ALA A 196 -1.64 -18.90 5.71
CA ALA A 196 -1.62 -19.16 4.28
C ALA A 196 -0.28 -19.79 3.93
N SER A 197 -0.28 -21.13 3.99
CA SER A 197 0.83 -22.03 3.76
C SER A 197 1.76 -21.43 2.72
N VAL A 198 3.01 -21.20 3.12
CA VAL A 198 4.12 -20.97 2.21
C VAL A 198 3.89 -21.91 1.02
N GLY A 199 3.53 -21.35 -0.14
CA GLY A 199 3.23 -22.09 -1.36
C GLY A 199 4.47 -22.79 -1.95
N GLY A 200 5.48 -23.09 -1.13
CA GLY A 200 6.63 -23.91 -1.41
C GLY A 200 6.42 -25.29 -0.79
N ASN A 201 5.60 -26.11 -1.45
CA ASN A 201 5.69 -27.57 -1.53
C ASN A 201 6.26 -28.32 -0.32
N SER A 202 5.76 -28.04 0.90
CA SER A 202 6.19 -28.75 2.11
C SER A 202 5.86 -30.25 2.03
N GLY A 203 4.83 -30.59 1.25
CA GLY A 203 4.47 -31.96 0.90
C GLY A 203 5.52 -32.66 0.03
N LEU A 204 6.15 -31.98 -0.94
CA LEU A 204 7.14 -32.62 -1.80
C LEU A 204 8.45 -32.88 -1.06
N HIS A 205 8.87 -31.99 -0.14
CA HIS A 205 10.02 -32.25 0.72
C HIS A 205 9.77 -33.43 1.66
N LEU A 206 8.59 -33.54 2.28
CA LEU A 206 8.24 -34.69 3.11
C LEU A 206 8.17 -35.99 2.29
N VAL A 207 7.55 -35.94 1.11
CA VAL A 207 7.43 -37.10 0.20
C VAL A 207 8.81 -37.55 -0.28
N VAL A 208 9.71 -36.63 -0.64
CA VAL A 208 11.10 -36.95 -1.01
C VAL A 208 11.84 -37.56 0.19
N LEU A 209 11.69 -37.00 1.40
CA LEU A 209 12.30 -37.58 2.60
C LEU A 209 11.78 -39.00 2.88
N PHE A 210 10.46 -39.21 2.76
CA PHE A 210 9.83 -40.52 2.93
C PHE A 210 10.29 -41.52 1.87
N LEU A 211 10.38 -41.11 0.60
CA LEU A 211 10.87 -41.97 -0.49
C LEU A 211 12.34 -42.33 -0.32
N VAL A 212 13.18 -41.38 0.12
CA VAL A 212 14.60 -41.63 0.44
C VAL A 212 14.72 -42.61 1.62
N LEU A 213 13.94 -42.42 2.69
CA LEU A 213 13.94 -43.34 3.83
C LEU A 213 13.45 -44.74 3.45
N ILE A 214 12.33 -44.85 2.72
CA ILE A 214 11.78 -46.12 2.24
C ILE A 214 12.78 -46.81 1.30
N SER A 215 13.39 -46.09 0.36
CA SER A 215 14.39 -46.66 -0.55
C SER A 215 15.65 -47.14 0.19
N GLY A 216 16.08 -46.45 1.24
CA GLY A 216 17.17 -46.88 2.13
C GLY A 216 16.83 -48.13 2.94
N LEU A 217 15.59 -48.26 3.42
CA LEU A 217 15.10 -49.46 4.10
C LEU A 217 14.94 -50.66 3.16
N LEU A 218 14.52 -50.44 1.91
CA LEU A 218 14.34 -51.50 0.91
C LEU A 218 15.60 -51.78 0.07
N GLY A 219 16.70 -51.04 0.26
CA GLY A 219 17.94 -51.21 -0.50
C GLY A 219 17.84 -50.86 -1.99
N ILE A 220 16.83 -50.06 -2.38
CA ILE A 220 16.59 -49.67 -3.77
C ILE A 220 17.44 -48.42 -4.07
N LYS A 221 18.41 -48.53 -4.98
CA LYS A 221 19.13 -47.35 -5.49
C LYS A 221 18.20 -46.54 -6.39
N LEU A 222 17.82 -45.35 -5.95
CA LEU A 222 17.19 -44.34 -6.81
C LEU A 222 18.24 -43.89 -7.84
N ILE A 223 17.97 -44.20 -9.12
CA ILE A 223 18.74 -43.65 -10.24
C ILE A 223 18.18 -42.24 -10.48
N THR A 224 19.01 -41.23 -10.26
CA THR A 224 18.75 -39.83 -10.63
C THR A 224 18.60 -39.67 -12.12
#